data_AF-A0A0Q4NIL4-F1
#
_entry.id   AF-A0A0Q4NIL4-F1
#
_cell.length_a   1.000
_cell.length_b   1.000
_cell.length_c   1.000
_cell.angle_alpha   90.00
_cell.angle_beta   90.00
_cell.angle_gamma   90.00
#
_symmetry.space_group_name_H-M   'P 1'
#
loop_
_entity.id
_entity.type
_entity.pdbx_description
1 polymer ?
#
loop_
_entity_poly.entity_id
_entity_poly.type
_entity_poly.pdbx_seq_one_letter_code
_entity_poly.pdbx_strand_id
1 'polypeptide(L)'
;MTVERLVNFMRHQYYEADRLTTFVDFYGFQDANGRSASVLENEILQGLVQQGLQAHRIMPYLQMYEFEALLFSDVDKFEYVLDGWNVRVKEQLLTISQQFLTPEAINNHPSTAPSKRILNVFPAGTYSKTIHGPIIAEEIGIDTLRQRCPGFNGWIERLEQWKAMSQP
;
A
#
# COMPACT_ATOMS: atom_id res chain seq x y z
N MET A 1 1.57 5.74 13.68
CA MET A 1 2.96 5.29 13.47
C MET A 1 3.87 6.51 13.56
N THR A 2 5.15 6.35 13.91
CA THR A 2 6.18 7.38 13.79
C THR A 2 7.41 6.81 13.07
N VAL A 3 8.29 7.66 12.56
CA VAL A 3 9.56 7.23 11.95
C VAL A 3 10.36 6.37 12.95
N GLU A 4 10.54 6.86 14.17
CA GLU A 4 11.27 6.16 15.22
C GLU A 4 10.67 4.78 15.52
N ARG A 5 9.34 4.67 15.59
CA ARG A 5 8.65 3.40 15.86
C ARG A 5 8.89 2.41 14.73
N LEU A 6 8.86 2.85 13.46
CA LEU A 6 9.12 1.96 12.33
C LEU A 6 10.60 1.56 12.24
N VAL A 7 11.54 2.48 12.51
CA VAL A 7 12.97 2.17 12.62
C VAL A 7 13.21 1.09 13.67
N ASN A 8 12.63 1.25 14.87
CA ASN A 8 12.74 0.26 15.93
C ASN A 8 12.15 -1.08 15.50
N PHE A 9 10.97 -1.10 14.85
CA PHE A 9 10.38 -2.34 14.35
C PHE A 9 11.28 -3.03 13.31
N MET A 10 11.72 -2.30 12.28
CA MET A 10 12.57 -2.80 11.21
C MET A 10 13.91 -3.34 11.73
N ARG A 11 14.51 -2.68 12.73
CA ARG A 11 15.75 -3.14 13.38
C ARG A 11 15.62 -4.55 13.95
N HIS A 12 14.48 -4.88 14.57
CA HIS A 12 14.25 -6.23 15.12
C HIS A 12 14.06 -7.29 14.03
N GLN A 13 13.60 -6.90 12.84
CA GLN A 13 13.38 -7.81 11.71
C GLN A 13 14.60 -7.95 10.79
N TYR A 14 15.61 -7.09 10.95
CA TYR A 14 16.73 -6.99 10.01
C TYR A 14 17.53 -8.29 9.82
N TYR A 15 17.63 -9.11 10.86
CA TYR A 15 18.39 -10.36 10.82
C TYR A 15 17.58 -11.57 10.34
N GLU A 16 16.26 -11.41 10.14
CA GLU A 16 15.36 -12.48 9.70
C GLU A 16 15.35 -12.69 8.18
N ALA A 17 15.95 -11.77 7.41
CA ALA A 17 15.99 -11.82 5.95
C ALA A 17 17.25 -11.17 5.37
N ASP A 18 17.66 -11.56 4.17
CA ASP A 18 18.80 -10.96 3.46
C ASP A 18 18.56 -9.48 3.12
N ARG A 19 17.31 -9.08 2.91
CA ARG A 19 16.92 -7.71 2.55
C ARG A 19 15.59 -7.37 3.20
N LEU A 20 15.44 -6.11 3.56
CA LEU A 20 14.29 -5.61 4.31
C LEU A 20 13.68 -4.39 3.62
N THR A 21 12.42 -4.52 3.21
CA THR A 21 11.57 -3.42 2.73
C THR A 21 10.32 -3.30 3.58
N THR A 22 9.49 -2.29 3.32
CA THR A 22 8.23 -2.06 4.02
C THR A 22 7.11 -1.82 3.03
N PHE A 23 5.88 -2.11 3.45
CA PHE A 23 4.67 -1.70 2.76
C PHE A 23 3.75 -1.09 3.83
N VAL A 24 3.91 0.21 4.08
CA VAL A 24 3.25 0.90 5.21
C VAL A 24 2.54 2.15 4.71
N ASP A 25 1.30 2.34 5.13
CA ASP A 25 0.51 3.52 4.77
C ASP A 25 1.16 4.82 5.26
N PHE A 26 1.44 5.73 4.34
CA PHE A 26 2.02 7.04 4.62
C PHE A 26 1.16 7.88 5.58
N TYR A 27 -0.16 7.90 5.38
CA TYR A 27 -1.07 8.68 6.25
C TYR A 27 -1.23 8.08 7.66
N GLY A 28 -0.67 6.89 7.92
CA GLY A 28 -0.56 6.34 9.27
C GLY A 28 0.51 7.03 10.12
N PHE A 29 1.36 7.89 9.53
CA PHE A 29 2.41 8.62 10.24
C PHE A 29 1.85 9.88 10.93
N GLN A 30 1.91 9.88 12.26
CA GLN A 30 1.42 10.97 13.10
C GLN A 30 2.39 12.16 13.13
N ASP A 31 3.66 11.88 12.86
CA ASP A 31 4.75 12.83 12.85
C ASP A 31 5.07 13.31 11.43
N ALA A 32 4.30 12.98 10.39
CA ALA A 32 4.63 13.34 9.01
C ALA A 32 4.95 14.84 8.84
N ASN A 33 4.27 15.73 9.57
CA ASN A 33 4.61 17.16 9.68
C ASN A 33 4.83 17.87 8.32
N GLY A 34 4.05 17.51 7.30
CA GLY A 34 4.15 18.07 5.94
C GLY A 34 5.27 17.49 5.07
N ARG A 35 6.04 16.52 5.58
CA ARG A 35 7.09 15.82 4.82
C ARG A 35 6.47 14.86 3.80
N SER A 36 7.13 14.67 2.67
CA SER A 36 6.72 13.70 1.65
C SER A 36 7.05 12.27 2.08
N ALA A 37 6.43 11.28 1.41
CA ALA A 37 6.77 9.87 1.59
C ALA A 37 8.27 9.60 1.40
N SER A 38 8.88 10.16 0.34
CA SER A 38 10.31 10.03 0.07
C SER A 38 11.22 10.58 1.17
N VAL A 39 10.81 11.68 1.82
CA VAL A 39 11.56 12.24 2.96
C VAL A 39 11.49 11.28 4.15
N LEU A 40 10.31 10.76 4.47
CA LEU A 40 10.16 9.80 5.57
C LEU A 40 10.91 8.48 5.29
N GLU A 41 10.83 7.95 4.06
CA GLU A 41 11.59 6.76 3.63
C GLU A 41 13.09 6.95 3.85
N ASN A 42 13.63 8.12 3.46
CA ASN A 42 15.04 8.44 3.69
C ASN A 42 15.36 8.56 5.19
N GLU A 43 14.52 9.23 5.98
CA GLU A 43 14.72 9.32 7.44
C GLU A 43 14.71 7.94 8.12
N ILE A 44 13.82 7.03 7.70
CA ILE A 44 13.79 5.65 8.19
C ILE A 44 15.10 4.94 7.87
N LEU A 45 15.58 5.07 6.62
CA LEU A 45 16.86 4.49 6.21
C LEU A 45 18.02 5.04 7.05
N GLN A 46 18.11 6.37 7.21
CA GLN A 46 19.15 7.01 8.02
C GLN A 46 19.10 6.54 9.47
N GLY A 47 17.90 6.44 10.06
CA GLY A 47 17.72 5.93 11.41
C GLY A 47 18.25 4.51 11.59
N LEU A 48 18.03 3.62 10.60
CA LEU A 48 18.56 2.25 10.63
C LEU A 48 20.08 2.20 10.44
N VAL A 49 20.62 3.03 9.55
CA VAL A 49 22.09 3.12 9.31
C VAL A 49 22.81 3.65 10.55
N GLN A 50 22.23 4.63 11.26
CA GLN A 50 22.77 5.13 12.54
C GLN A 50 22.84 4.05 13.63
N GLN A 51 22.02 3.00 13.52
CA GLN A 51 22.07 1.82 14.39
C GLN A 51 23.08 0.75 13.92
N GLY A 52 23.89 1.05 12.90
CA GLY A 52 24.93 0.15 12.37
C GLY A 52 24.43 -0.85 11.33
N LEU A 53 23.21 -0.70 10.81
CA LEU A 53 22.66 -1.61 9.80
C LEU A 53 23.13 -1.22 8.39
N GLN A 54 23.23 -2.22 7.50
CA GLN A 54 23.82 -2.03 6.18
C GLN A 54 22.77 -1.46 5.21
N ALA A 55 23.00 -0.24 4.73
CA ALA A 55 22.06 0.47 3.85
C ALA A 55 21.66 -0.33 2.60
N HIS A 56 22.60 -1.06 1.98
CA HIS A 56 22.34 -1.83 0.75
C HIS A 56 21.34 -2.99 0.95
N ARG A 57 21.07 -3.39 2.20
CA ARG A 57 20.06 -4.42 2.55
C ARG A 57 18.71 -3.82 2.92
N ILE A 58 18.55 -2.50 2.91
CA ILE A 58 17.34 -1.82 3.40
C ILE A 58 16.76 -0.92 2.30
N MET A 59 15.46 -1.06 2.05
CA MET A 59 14.71 -0.19 1.13
C MET A 59 13.35 0.13 1.74
N PRO A 60 13.23 1.17 2.57
CA PRO A 60 11.93 1.56 3.09
C PRO A 60 11.03 1.98 1.93
N TYR A 61 9.76 1.60 2.01
CA TYR A 61 8.72 2.05 1.11
C TYR A 61 7.44 2.35 1.88
N LEU A 62 6.86 3.51 1.56
CA LEU A 62 5.59 3.96 2.10
C LEU A 62 4.54 3.98 0.98
N GLN A 63 3.49 3.20 1.16
CA GLN A 63 2.33 3.24 0.27
C GLN A 63 1.59 4.56 0.52
N MET A 64 1.39 5.35 -0.53
CA MET A 64 0.86 6.70 -0.38
C MET A 64 -0.52 6.72 0.29
N TYR A 65 -1.38 5.76 -0.02
CA TYR A 65 -2.72 5.60 0.58
C TYR A 65 -2.91 4.18 1.12
N GLU A 66 -4.11 3.87 1.61
CA GLU A 66 -4.42 2.52 2.11
C GLU A 66 -4.28 1.48 1.00
N PHE A 67 -3.93 0.25 1.37
CA PHE A 67 -3.91 -0.91 0.46
C PHE A 67 -5.19 -1.02 -0.39
N GLU A 68 -6.36 -0.73 0.19
CA GLU A 68 -7.64 -0.76 -0.50
C GLU A 68 -7.73 0.17 -1.72
N ALA A 69 -6.90 1.21 -1.81
CA ALA A 69 -6.80 2.04 -3.01
C ALA A 69 -6.40 1.20 -4.21
N LEU A 70 -5.44 0.27 -4.04
CA LEU A 70 -4.94 -0.60 -5.11
C LEU A 70 -6.04 -1.50 -5.69
N LEU A 71 -7.05 -1.86 -4.90
CA LEU A 71 -8.15 -2.73 -5.33
C LEU A 71 -9.03 -2.07 -6.40
N PHE A 72 -9.05 -0.74 -6.49
CA PHE A 72 -9.74 -0.03 -7.58
C PHE A 72 -9.05 -0.15 -8.95
N SER A 73 -7.96 -0.92 -9.05
CA SER A 73 -7.30 -1.25 -10.32
C SER A 73 -8.22 -2.04 -11.25
N ASP A 74 -9.07 -2.90 -10.70
CA ASP A 74 -10.17 -3.57 -11.40
C ASP A 74 -11.36 -3.76 -10.45
N VAL A 75 -12.41 -2.95 -10.68
CA VAL A 75 -13.62 -2.94 -9.85
C VAL A 75 -14.42 -4.24 -9.99
N ASP A 76 -14.28 -4.96 -11.09
CA ASP A 76 -15.07 -6.18 -11.32
C ASP A 76 -14.66 -7.29 -10.36
N LYS A 77 -13.40 -7.28 -9.89
CA LYS A 77 -12.88 -8.24 -8.90
C LYS A 77 -13.46 -8.07 -7.51
N PHE A 78 -14.24 -7.03 -7.24
CA PHE A 78 -15.03 -6.96 -6.02
C PHE A 78 -16.20 -7.97 -6.00
N GLU A 79 -16.47 -8.68 -7.11
CA GLU A 79 -17.45 -9.77 -7.17
C GLU A 79 -17.17 -10.92 -6.21
N TYR A 80 -15.92 -11.07 -5.76
CA TYR A 80 -15.53 -12.05 -4.75
C TYR A 80 -16.02 -11.74 -3.34
N VAL A 81 -16.67 -10.59 -3.13
CA VAL A 81 -17.47 -10.30 -1.93
C VAL A 81 -18.88 -10.87 -2.13
N LEU A 82 -18.98 -12.20 -2.11
CA LEU A 82 -20.15 -12.95 -2.60
C LEU A 82 -21.48 -12.50 -1.99
N ASP A 83 -21.52 -12.30 -0.66
CA ASP A 83 -22.75 -11.93 0.06
C ASP A 83 -23.15 -10.46 -0.12
N GLY A 84 -22.26 -9.62 -0.63
CA GLY A 84 -22.45 -8.18 -0.76
C GLY A 84 -22.51 -7.68 -2.19
N TRP A 85 -22.09 -8.48 -3.16
CA TRP A 85 -21.97 -8.07 -4.56
C TRP A 85 -23.31 -7.98 -5.27
N ASN A 86 -23.52 -6.89 -6.00
CA ASN A 86 -24.65 -6.69 -6.90
C ASN A 86 -24.37 -5.54 -7.88
N VAL A 87 -25.25 -5.36 -8.87
CA VAL A 87 -25.12 -4.32 -9.90
C VAL A 87 -24.97 -2.91 -9.30
N ARG A 88 -25.74 -2.58 -8.27
CA ARG A 88 -25.68 -1.26 -7.63
C ARG A 88 -24.33 -1.03 -6.94
N VAL A 89 -23.80 -2.04 -6.26
CA VAL A 89 -22.47 -1.99 -5.63
C VAL A 89 -21.38 -1.76 -6.70
N LYS A 90 -21.43 -2.51 -7.80
CA LYS A 90 -20.53 -2.34 -8.94
C LYS A 90 -20.58 -0.91 -9.48
N GLU A 91 -21.76 -0.39 -9.75
CA GLU A 91 -21.96 0.98 -10.27
C GLU A 91 -21.40 2.04 -9.33
N GLN A 92 -21.59 1.89 -8.02
CA GLN A 92 -21.06 2.83 -7.03
C GLN A 92 -19.53 2.79 -6.95
N LEU A 93 -18.91 1.61 -6.97
CA LEU A 93 -17.45 1.47 -7.01
C LEU A 93 -16.85 2.05 -8.31
N LEU A 94 -17.49 1.81 -9.46
CA LEU A 94 -17.09 2.41 -10.74
C LEU A 94 -17.19 3.94 -10.69
N THR A 95 -18.29 4.47 -10.14
CA THR A 95 -18.49 5.92 -9.97
C THR A 95 -17.40 6.54 -9.10
N ILE A 96 -16.94 5.83 -8.05
CA ILE A 96 -15.82 6.27 -7.23
C ILE A 96 -14.52 6.23 -8.05
N SER A 97 -14.23 5.12 -8.71
CA SER A 97 -13.00 4.94 -9.50
C SER A 97 -12.84 6.03 -10.56
N GLN A 98 -13.92 6.38 -11.26
CA GLN A 98 -13.94 7.39 -12.33
C GLN A 98 -13.68 8.83 -11.86
N GLN A 99 -13.74 9.11 -10.54
CA GLN A 99 -13.40 10.43 -9.99
C GLN A 99 -11.89 10.68 -9.94
N PHE A 100 -11.07 9.65 -10.16
CA PHE A 100 -9.63 9.69 -9.96
C PHE A 100 -8.89 9.15 -11.18
N LEU A 101 -7.73 9.73 -11.48
CA LEU A 101 -6.92 9.32 -12.63
C LEU A 101 -6.31 7.92 -12.43
N THR A 102 -5.90 7.62 -11.20
CA THR A 102 -5.32 6.34 -10.81
C THR A 102 -5.97 5.85 -9.51
N PRO A 103 -5.96 4.53 -9.23
CA PRO A 103 -6.42 4.00 -7.95
C PRO A 103 -5.67 4.63 -6.78
N GLU A 104 -4.38 4.89 -6.95
CA GLU A 104 -3.53 5.58 -5.97
C GLU A 104 -3.87 7.05 -5.77
N ALA A 105 -4.77 7.67 -6.53
CA ALA A 105 -5.23 9.03 -6.29
C ALA A 105 -6.50 9.08 -5.40
N ILE A 106 -7.09 7.93 -5.07
CA ILE A 106 -8.26 7.83 -4.20
C ILE A 106 -7.83 8.23 -2.79
N ASN A 107 -8.11 9.49 -2.43
CA ASN A 107 -7.46 10.19 -1.32
C ASN A 107 -8.24 10.19 0.02
N ASN A 108 -7.51 10.55 1.07
CA ASN A 108 -7.87 10.37 2.47
C ASN A 108 -8.30 11.67 3.17
N HIS A 109 -9.58 12.02 3.11
CA HIS A 109 -10.23 12.56 4.32
C HIS A 109 -10.65 11.35 5.20
N PRO A 110 -10.67 11.43 6.55
CA PRO A 110 -11.05 10.30 7.40
C PRO A 110 -12.41 9.65 7.06
N SER A 111 -13.33 10.42 6.48
CA SER A 111 -14.64 9.93 5.99
C SER A 111 -14.62 9.42 4.55
N THR A 112 -13.54 9.65 3.78
CA THR A 112 -13.43 9.33 2.36
C THR A 112 -12.24 8.45 2.01
N ALA A 113 -11.57 7.86 3.00
CA ALA A 113 -10.48 6.92 2.77
C ALA A 113 -10.97 5.74 1.90
N PRO A 114 -10.11 5.16 1.02
CA PRO A 114 -10.48 4.07 0.10
C PRO A 114 -11.28 2.97 0.78
N SER A 115 -10.82 2.55 1.95
CA SER A 115 -11.42 1.48 2.69
C SER A 115 -12.78 1.84 3.30
N LYS A 116 -13.01 3.11 3.65
CA LYS A 116 -14.31 3.65 4.06
C LYS A 116 -15.27 3.77 2.88
N ARG A 117 -14.77 4.14 1.71
CA ARG A 117 -15.57 4.18 0.48
C ARG A 117 -16.11 2.79 0.15
N ILE A 118 -15.26 1.77 0.17
CA ILE A 118 -15.67 0.38 -0.07
C ILE A 118 -16.70 -0.06 0.98
N LEU A 119 -16.41 0.13 2.28
CA LEU A 119 -17.33 -0.23 3.36
C LEU A 119 -18.71 0.42 3.25
N ASN A 120 -18.78 1.67 2.77
CA ASN A 120 -20.03 2.41 2.61
C ASN A 120 -20.83 2.00 1.37
N VAL A 121 -20.18 1.39 0.38
CA VAL A 121 -20.84 0.88 -0.83
C VAL A 121 -21.46 -0.50 -0.56
N PHE A 122 -20.73 -1.37 0.13
CA PHE A 122 -21.21 -2.71 0.45
C PHE A 122 -22.29 -2.71 1.54
N PRO A 123 -23.27 -3.64 1.48
CA PRO A 123 -24.20 -3.85 2.59
C PRO A 123 -23.47 -4.12 3.90
N ALA A 124 -24.01 -3.62 5.01
CA ALA A 124 -23.37 -3.73 6.32
C ALA A 124 -23.05 -5.19 6.68
N GLY A 125 -21.81 -5.45 7.06
CA GLY A 125 -21.34 -6.78 7.47
C GLY A 125 -20.89 -7.70 6.31
N THR A 126 -21.03 -7.29 5.05
CA THR A 126 -20.66 -8.12 3.90
C THR A 126 -19.21 -7.94 3.47
N TYR A 127 -18.66 -6.72 3.55
CA TYR A 127 -17.26 -6.45 3.25
C TYR A 127 -16.39 -6.49 4.51
N SER A 128 -15.29 -7.22 4.42
CA SER A 128 -14.23 -7.31 5.43
C SER A 128 -12.88 -7.14 4.76
N LYS A 129 -12.13 -6.11 5.16
CA LYS A 129 -10.82 -5.77 4.60
C LYS A 129 -9.80 -6.91 4.73
N THR A 130 -9.80 -7.58 5.88
CA THR A 130 -8.81 -8.61 6.21
C THR A 130 -9.06 -9.91 5.45
N ILE A 131 -10.30 -10.16 5.03
CA ILE A 131 -10.68 -11.36 4.29
C ILE A 131 -10.68 -11.06 2.79
N HIS A 132 -11.45 -10.05 2.37
CA HIS A 132 -11.69 -9.79 0.95
C HIS A 132 -10.55 -9.00 0.30
N GLY A 133 -9.84 -8.15 1.03
CA GLY A 133 -8.76 -7.35 0.46
C GLY A 133 -7.70 -8.21 -0.26
N PRO A 134 -7.10 -9.21 0.41
CA PRO A 134 -6.15 -10.13 -0.23
C PRO A 134 -6.75 -10.91 -1.41
N ILE A 135 -7.98 -11.43 -1.27
CA ILE A 135 -8.66 -12.19 -2.33
C ILE A 135 -8.85 -11.33 -3.57
N ILE A 136 -9.36 -10.11 -3.41
CA ILE A 136 -9.58 -9.18 -4.52
C ILE A 136 -8.23 -8.86 -5.19
N ALA A 137 -7.17 -8.57 -4.41
CA ALA A 137 -5.86 -8.27 -4.98
C ALA A 137 -5.25 -9.45 -5.74
N GLU A 138 -5.41 -10.66 -5.24
CA GLU A 138 -5.00 -11.90 -5.92
C GLU A 138 -5.71 -12.04 -7.27
N GLU A 139 -7.02 -11.82 -7.30
CA GLU A 139 -7.86 -11.93 -8.49
C GLU A 139 -7.66 -10.80 -9.51
N ILE A 140 -7.22 -9.62 -9.06
CA ILE A 140 -6.75 -8.52 -9.95
C ILE A 140 -5.43 -8.91 -10.63
N GLY A 141 -4.54 -9.57 -9.89
CA GLY A 141 -3.23 -9.98 -10.35
C GLY A 141 -2.20 -8.85 -10.38
N ILE A 142 -0.92 -9.23 -10.23
CA ILE A 142 0.19 -8.29 -10.08
C ILE A 142 0.38 -7.37 -11.30
N ASP A 143 0.16 -7.88 -12.50
CA ASP A 143 0.36 -7.12 -13.74
C ASP A 143 -0.61 -5.94 -13.84
N THR A 144 -1.89 -6.17 -13.53
CA THR A 144 -2.94 -5.14 -13.51
C THR A 144 -2.65 -4.10 -12.43
N LEU A 145 -2.27 -4.55 -11.22
CA LEU A 145 -1.88 -3.64 -10.13
C LEU A 145 -0.73 -2.74 -10.55
N ARG A 146 0.33 -3.30 -11.15
CA ARG A 146 1.48 -2.53 -11.64
C ARG A 146 1.11 -1.56 -12.75
N GLN A 147 0.27 -1.97 -13.70
CA GLN A 147 -0.15 -1.10 -14.79
C GLN A 147 -0.97 0.10 -14.31
N ARG A 148 -1.81 -0.10 -13.29
CA ARG A 148 -2.77 0.90 -12.82
C ARG A 148 -2.25 1.77 -11.69
N CYS A 149 -1.25 1.30 -10.93
CA CYS A 149 -0.71 1.96 -9.75
C CYS A 149 0.80 2.28 -9.94
N PRO A 150 1.15 3.46 -10.50
CA PRO A 150 2.54 3.85 -10.76
C PRO A 150 3.46 3.85 -9.53
N GLY A 151 2.97 4.26 -8.37
CA GLY A 151 3.74 4.29 -7.12
C GLY A 151 4.08 2.88 -6.64
N PHE A 152 3.08 1.99 -6.64
CA PHE A 152 3.25 0.57 -6.40
C PHE A 152 4.22 -0.07 -7.40
N ASN A 153 4.04 0.18 -8.70
CA ASN A 153 4.93 -0.35 -9.74
C ASN A 153 6.38 0.11 -9.55
N GLY A 154 6.60 1.39 -9.26
CA GLY A 154 7.95 1.92 -9.00
C GLY A 154 8.61 1.28 -7.77
N TRP A 155 7.85 0.82 -6.79
CA TRP A 155 8.39 -0.02 -5.70
C TRP A 155 8.77 -1.41 -6.19
N ILE A 156 7.89 -2.10 -6.91
CA ILE A 156 8.18 -3.44 -7.44
C ILE A 156 9.40 -3.43 -8.37
N GLU A 157 9.51 -2.45 -9.28
CA GLU A 157 10.67 -2.31 -10.17
C GLU A 157 11.98 -2.15 -9.40
N ARG A 158 11.97 -1.37 -8.30
CA ARG A 158 13.14 -1.26 -7.42
C ARG A 158 13.47 -2.58 -6.73
N LEU A 159 12.47 -3.35 -6.29
CA LEU A 159 12.69 -4.67 -5.70
C LEU A 159 13.31 -5.66 -6.70
N GLU A 160 12.83 -5.67 -7.94
CA GLU A 160 13.35 -6.53 -9.01
C GLU A 160 14.81 -6.17 -9.36
N GLN A 161 15.12 -4.87 -9.42
CA GLN A 161 16.47 -4.36 -9.68
C GLN A 161 17.42 -4.48 -8.49
N TRP A 162 16.89 -4.71 -7.29
CA TRP A 162 17.69 -4.84 -6.06
C TRP A 162 18.75 -5.95 -6.20
N LYS A 163 18.57 -6.90 -7.12
CA LYS A 163 19.52 -8.00 -7.39
C LYS A 163 20.89 -7.60 -7.97
N ALA A 164 21.19 -6.32 -8.20
CA ALA A 164 22.42 -5.94 -8.92
C ALA A 164 23.68 -5.59 -8.10
N MET A 165 23.63 -5.46 -6.76
CA MET A 165 24.81 -5.04 -5.97
C MET A 165 25.35 -6.14 -5.04
N SER A 166 25.54 -7.34 -5.60
CA SER A 166 26.11 -8.45 -4.84
C SER A 166 27.07 -9.24 -5.72
N GLN A 167 28.22 -8.65 -6.04
CA GLN A 167 29.51 -9.32 -6.05
C GLN A 167 30.64 -8.28 -6.11
N PRO A 168 31.72 -8.44 -5.32
CA PRO A 168 32.93 -7.60 -5.41
C PRO A 168 33.65 -7.74 -6.76
#